data_AF-A0A960GK27-F1
#
_entry.id   AF-A0A960GK27-F1
#
_cell.length_a   1.000
_cell.length_b   1.000
_cell.length_c   1.000
_cell.angle_alpha   90.00
_cell.angle_beta   90.00
_cell.angle_gamma   90.00
#
_symmetry.space_group_name_H-M   'P 1'
#
loop_
_entity.id
_entity.type
_entity.pdbx_description
1 polymer ?
#
loop_
_entity_poly.entity_id
_entity_poly.type
_entity_poly.pdbx_seq_one_letter_code
_entity_poly.pdbx_strand_id
1 'polypeptide(L)'
;MFETTPPLPSSDAIIPGVHPVDLADPIAAVVAVELSRRLVGLCLSWAEPMVADLASQESLLRKPGGADFVERMLAQRFYRRIEPHVVRMLEICVPLEHAESALARLEEVLRGRFGEVVRTAASYLLSHDRDTAIQMVAVATTMAGRVVRADVADILIAARPVASEE
;
A
#
# COMPACT_ATOMS: atom_id res chain seq x y z
N MET A 1 -42.71 20.62 23.01
CA MET A 1 -41.31 21.03 22.78
C MET A 1 -40.64 19.82 22.13
N PHE A 2 -40.29 19.89 20.85
CA PHE A 2 -39.81 18.73 20.09
C PHE A 2 -38.34 18.45 20.41
N GLU A 3 -38.02 17.24 20.87
CA GLU A 3 -36.66 16.71 20.89
C GLU A 3 -36.24 16.42 19.45
N THR A 4 -35.36 17.26 18.90
CA THR A 4 -34.63 16.97 17.65
C THR A 4 -33.37 16.19 17.98
N THR A 5 -33.46 14.86 17.96
CA THR A 5 -32.30 13.97 17.91
C THR A 5 -31.54 14.26 16.61
N PRO A 6 -30.22 14.54 16.64
CA PRO A 6 -29.47 14.68 15.40
C PRO A 6 -29.46 13.33 14.66
N PRO A 7 -29.64 13.31 13.32
CA PRO A 7 -29.58 12.07 12.57
C PRO A 7 -28.18 11.48 12.68
N LEU A 8 -28.12 10.18 13.02
CA LEU A 8 -26.91 9.38 12.85
C LEU A 8 -26.44 9.53 11.40
N PRO A 9 -25.14 9.73 11.15
CA PRO A 9 -24.64 9.67 9.78
C PRO A 9 -24.95 8.27 9.25
N SER A 10 -25.78 8.22 8.21
CA SER A 10 -26.00 7.03 7.40
C SER A 10 -24.64 6.46 7.02
N SER A 11 -24.43 5.21 7.40
CA SER A 11 -23.22 4.44 7.16
C SER A 11 -23.11 4.03 5.67
N ASP A 12 -23.23 5.01 4.77
CA ASP A 12 -23.09 4.89 3.32
C ASP A 12 -22.26 6.05 2.76
N ALA A 13 -21.23 6.46 3.50
CA ALA A 13 -20.11 7.16 2.88
C ALA A 13 -19.33 6.13 2.04
N ILE A 14 -19.86 5.83 0.85
CA ILE A 14 -19.12 5.16 -0.21
C ILE A 14 -17.93 6.07 -0.53
N ILE A 15 -16.76 5.73 0.03
CA ILE A 15 -15.50 6.26 -0.47
C ILE A 15 -15.42 5.77 -1.91
N PRO A 16 -15.45 6.66 -2.93
CA PRO A 16 -15.31 6.22 -4.31
C PRO A 16 -13.91 5.59 -4.44
N GLY A 17 -13.86 4.29 -4.70
CA GLY A 17 -12.60 3.55 -4.86
C GLY A 17 -12.36 2.41 -3.86
N VAL A 18 -13.25 2.15 -2.91
CA VAL A 18 -13.17 0.93 -2.09
C VAL A 18 -14.25 -0.05 -2.55
N HIS A 19 -13.96 -0.78 -3.62
CA HIS A 19 -14.79 -1.91 -4.00
C HIS A 19 -14.73 -2.97 -2.89
N PRO A 20 -15.87 -3.46 -2.37
CA PRO A 20 -15.84 -4.63 -1.51
C PRO A 20 -15.22 -5.76 -2.34
N VAL A 21 -14.06 -6.25 -1.89
CA VAL A 21 -13.35 -7.35 -2.55
C VAL A 21 -14.31 -8.51 -2.65
N ASP A 22 -14.76 -8.81 -3.87
CA ASP A 22 -15.56 -9.99 -4.15
C ASP A 22 -14.64 -11.20 -3.91
N LEU A 23 -14.83 -11.87 -2.77
CA LEU A 23 -14.02 -13.01 -2.31
C LEU A 23 -14.35 -14.29 -3.10
N ALA A 24 -14.73 -14.18 -4.37
CA ALA A 24 -15.03 -15.31 -5.23
C ALA A 24 -13.82 -16.25 -5.39
N ASP A 25 -12.59 -15.71 -5.27
CA ASP A 25 -11.36 -16.50 -5.28
C ASP A 25 -10.65 -16.52 -3.90
N PRO A 26 -10.71 -17.65 -3.17
CA PRO A 26 -10.09 -17.77 -1.85
C PRO A 26 -8.56 -17.70 -1.89
N ILE A 27 -7.91 -18.09 -3.00
CA ILE A 27 -6.45 -18.05 -3.11
C ILE A 27 -6.00 -16.61 -3.30
N ALA A 28 -6.63 -15.87 -4.22
CA ALA A 28 -6.35 -14.45 -4.44
C ALA A 28 -6.57 -13.64 -3.15
N ALA A 29 -7.64 -13.95 -2.40
CA ALA A 29 -7.92 -13.33 -1.13
C ALA A 29 -6.82 -13.56 -0.08
N VAL A 30 -6.30 -14.79 0.04
CA VAL A 30 -5.21 -15.12 0.97
C VAL A 30 -3.93 -14.38 0.60
N VAL A 31 -3.56 -14.36 -0.69
CA VAL A 31 -2.37 -13.66 -1.16
C VAL A 31 -2.49 -12.15 -0.93
N ALA A 32 -3.66 -11.56 -1.21
CA ALA A 32 -3.95 -10.16 -0.95
C ALA A 32 -3.81 -9.80 0.53
N VAL A 33 -4.34 -10.64 1.43
CA VAL A 33 -4.20 -10.45 2.88
C VAL A 33 -2.74 -10.55 3.32
N GLU A 34 -2.00 -11.55 2.83
CA GLU A 34 -0.60 -11.77 3.22
C GLU A 34 0.31 -10.64 2.71
N LEU A 35 0.13 -10.18 1.47
CA LEU A 35 0.88 -9.05 0.93
C LEU A 35 0.56 -7.74 1.65
N SER A 36 -0.72 -7.48 1.94
CA SER A 36 -1.14 -6.34 2.75
C SER A 36 -0.50 -6.38 4.14
N ARG A 37 -0.53 -7.53 4.82
CA ARG A 37 0.08 -7.72 6.14
C ARG A 37 1.59 -7.49 6.11
N ARG A 38 2.29 -7.99 5.08
CA ARG A 38 3.74 -7.80 4.92
C ARG A 38 4.10 -6.34 4.68
N LEU A 39 3.36 -5.64 3.83
CA LEU A 39 3.55 -4.20 3.60
C LEU A 39 3.35 -3.43 4.90
N VAL A 40 2.24 -3.69 5.62
CA VAL A 40 1.94 -3.02 6.90
C VAL A 40 3.04 -3.30 7.93
N GLY A 41 3.41 -4.56 8.13
CA GLY A 41 4.46 -4.93 9.07
C GLY A 41 5.80 -4.28 8.73
N LEU A 42 6.16 -4.26 7.44
CA LEU A 42 7.40 -3.63 6.99
C LEU A 42 7.38 -2.12 7.24
N CYS A 43 6.34 -1.40 6.81
CA CYS A 43 6.23 0.04 7.01
C CYS A 43 6.22 0.42 8.49
N LEU A 44 5.47 -0.29 9.34
CA LEU A 44 5.42 -0.01 10.78
C LEU A 44 6.77 -0.26 11.45
N SER A 45 7.43 -1.38 11.16
CA SER A 45 8.76 -1.67 11.70
C SER A 45 9.84 -0.67 11.24
N TRP A 46 9.58 0.03 10.13
CA TRP A 46 10.47 1.02 9.56
C TRP A 46 10.03 2.46 9.80
N ALA A 47 8.93 2.72 10.51
CA ALA A 47 8.43 4.09 10.67
C ALA A 47 9.47 5.02 11.31
N GLU A 48 10.02 4.62 12.45
CA GLU A 48 11.06 5.40 13.15
C GLU A 48 12.39 5.47 12.38
N PRO A 49 12.97 4.36 11.87
CA PRO A 49 14.18 4.42 11.04
C PRO A 49 14.00 5.28 9.79
N MET A 50 12.86 5.16 9.12
CA MET A 50 12.57 5.92 7.89
C MET A 50 12.51 7.42 8.18
N VAL A 51 11.81 7.84 9.24
CA VAL A 51 11.75 9.26 9.60
C VAL A 51 13.13 9.77 10.03
N ALA A 52 13.94 8.97 10.71
CA ALA A 52 15.32 9.32 11.02
C ALA A 52 16.19 9.48 9.76
N ASP A 53 16.09 8.53 8.82
CA ASP A 53 16.77 8.59 7.51
C ASP A 53 16.36 9.87 6.76
N LEU A 54 15.05 10.18 6.71
CA LEU A 54 14.51 11.39 6.08
C LEU A 54 15.02 12.67 6.75
N ALA A 55 15.08 12.71 8.08
CA ALA A 55 15.60 13.86 8.83
C ALA A 55 17.07 14.11 8.54
N SER A 56 17.88 13.04 8.42
CA SER A 56 19.28 13.17 8.01
C SER A 56 19.44 13.73 6.59
N GLN A 57 18.40 13.62 5.77
CA GLN A 57 18.34 14.08 4.38
C GLN A 57 17.51 15.36 4.20
N GLU A 58 17.19 16.10 5.26
CA GLU A 58 16.32 17.27 5.20
C GLU A 58 16.79 18.32 4.17
N SER A 59 18.10 18.54 4.08
CA SER A 59 18.70 19.46 3.11
C SER A 59 18.46 19.05 1.64
N LEU A 60 18.33 17.75 1.38
CA LEU A 60 17.97 17.21 0.07
C LEU A 60 16.47 17.36 -0.18
N LEU A 61 15.63 17.03 0.81
CA LEU A 61 14.17 17.12 0.72
C LEU A 61 13.68 18.53 0.39
N ARG A 62 14.36 19.57 0.88
CA ARG A 62 14.01 20.98 0.61
C ARG A 62 14.40 21.48 -0.79
N LYS A 63 15.18 20.71 -1.55
CA LYS A 63 15.56 21.09 -2.92
C LYS A 63 14.42 20.78 -3.91
N PRO A 64 14.30 21.54 -5.02
CA PRO A 64 13.38 21.20 -6.10
C PRO A 64 13.60 19.77 -6.59
N GLY A 65 12.54 18.95 -6.60
CA GLY A 65 12.59 17.53 -6.98
C GLY A 65 13.26 16.59 -5.97
N GLY A 66 13.74 17.10 -4.84
CA GLY A 66 14.39 16.30 -3.79
C GLY A 66 13.43 15.33 -3.11
N ALA A 67 12.21 15.78 -2.81
CA ALA A 67 11.16 14.93 -2.23
C ALA A 67 10.81 13.75 -3.15
N ASP A 68 10.57 13.99 -4.44
CA ASP A 68 10.24 12.94 -5.42
C ASP A 68 11.39 11.95 -5.62
N PHE A 69 12.64 12.41 -5.52
CA PHE A 69 13.80 11.55 -5.59
C PHE A 69 13.88 10.62 -4.37
N VAL A 70 13.78 11.17 -3.16
CA VAL A 70 13.84 10.40 -1.92
C VAL A 70 12.67 9.43 -1.81
N GLU A 71 11.47 9.85 -2.20
CA GLU A 71 10.29 8.99 -2.30
C GLU A 71 10.56 7.77 -3.18
N ARG A 72 11.00 7.98 -4.42
CA ARG A 72 11.27 6.88 -5.37
C ARG A 72 12.37 5.95 -4.86
N MET A 73 13.42 6.51 -4.27
CA MET A 73 14.54 5.73 -3.71
C MET A 73 14.08 4.85 -2.55
N LEU A 74 13.37 5.40 -1.58
CA LEU A 74 12.90 4.65 -0.40
C LEU A 74 11.80 3.65 -0.79
N ALA A 75 10.86 4.03 -1.66
CA ALA A 75 9.86 3.10 -2.18
C ALA A 75 10.49 1.88 -2.87
N GLN A 76 11.54 2.10 -3.67
CA GLN A 76 12.28 1.00 -4.29
C GLN A 76 12.99 0.13 -3.25
N ARG A 77 13.59 0.72 -2.21
CA ARG A 77 14.24 -0.01 -1.12
C ARG A 77 13.25 -0.89 -0.35
N PHE A 78 12.04 -0.40 -0.11
CA PHE A 78 10.97 -1.19 0.49
C PHE A 78 10.52 -2.33 -0.43
N TYR A 79 10.28 -2.03 -1.71
CA TYR A 79 9.87 -3.06 -2.67
C TYR A 79 10.90 -4.20 -2.77
N ARG A 80 12.20 -3.88 -2.86
CA ARG A 80 13.27 -4.90 -2.90
C ARG A 80 13.29 -5.84 -1.69
N ARG A 81 12.72 -5.44 -0.55
CA ARG A 81 12.61 -6.31 0.63
C ARG A 81 11.43 -7.27 0.58
N ILE A 82 10.35 -6.90 -0.11
CA ILE A 82 9.15 -7.73 -0.23
C ILE A 82 9.14 -8.54 -1.53
N GLU A 83 9.87 -8.11 -2.56
CA GLU A 83 9.95 -8.74 -3.89
C GLU A 83 10.16 -10.27 -3.83
N PRO A 84 11.10 -10.83 -3.04
CA PRO A 84 11.27 -12.29 -2.98
C PRO A 84 10.02 -13.03 -2.48
N HIS A 85 9.21 -12.37 -1.64
CA HIS A 85 7.96 -12.91 -1.15
C HIS A 85 6.84 -12.80 -2.19
N VAL A 86 6.79 -11.69 -2.93
CA VAL A 86 5.84 -11.49 -4.04
C VAL A 86 6.05 -12.57 -5.10
N VAL A 87 7.29 -12.76 -5.56
CA VAL A 87 7.65 -13.77 -6.56
C VAL A 87 7.23 -15.16 -6.10
N ARG A 88 7.60 -15.55 -4.87
CA ARG A 88 7.23 -16.86 -4.32
C ARG A 88 5.72 -17.08 -4.23
N MET A 89 4.95 -16.06 -3.88
CA MET A 89 3.49 -16.16 -3.84
C MET A 89 2.90 -16.31 -5.24
N LEU A 90 3.42 -15.58 -6.24
CA LEU A 90 2.97 -15.70 -7.62
C LEU A 90 3.28 -17.07 -8.23
N GLU A 91 4.46 -17.63 -8.00
CA GLU A 91 4.85 -18.96 -8.48
C GLU A 91 3.88 -20.07 -8.03
N ILE A 92 3.22 -19.88 -6.88
CA ILE A 92 2.28 -20.85 -6.31
C ILE A 92 0.85 -20.62 -6.81
N CYS A 93 0.48 -19.36 -7.07
CA CYS A 93 -0.91 -18.95 -7.22
C CYS A 93 -1.30 -18.57 -8.66
N VAL A 94 -0.34 -18.28 -9.53
CA VAL A 94 -0.57 -17.79 -10.89
C VAL A 94 0.15 -18.70 -11.90
N PRO A 95 -0.50 -19.10 -13.01
CA PRO A 95 0.17 -19.82 -14.09
C PRO A 95 1.41 -19.06 -14.60
N LEU A 96 2.43 -19.81 -15.04
CA LEU A 96 3.72 -19.23 -15.44
C LEU A 96 3.56 -18.21 -16.57
N GLU A 97 2.63 -18.42 -17.52
CA GLU A 97 2.35 -17.49 -18.62
C GLU A 97 1.84 -16.11 -18.15
N HIS A 98 1.28 -16.01 -16.95
CA HIS A 98 0.71 -14.77 -16.41
C HIS A 98 1.53 -14.19 -15.25
N ALA A 99 2.49 -14.95 -14.72
CA ALA A 99 3.29 -14.56 -13.55
C ALA A 99 4.08 -13.27 -13.77
N GLU A 100 4.68 -13.07 -14.95
CA GLU A 100 5.46 -11.86 -15.24
C GLU A 100 4.58 -10.60 -15.29
N SER A 101 3.43 -10.68 -15.95
CA SER A 101 2.47 -9.57 -16.02
C SER A 101 1.88 -9.24 -14.64
N ALA A 102 1.53 -10.27 -13.86
CA ALA A 102 1.04 -10.10 -12.50
C ALA A 102 2.13 -9.47 -11.60
N LEU A 103 3.38 -9.90 -11.73
CA LEU A 103 4.51 -9.35 -10.99
C LEU A 103 4.71 -7.86 -11.30
N ALA A 104 4.69 -7.46 -12.56
CA ALA A 104 4.85 -6.06 -12.95
C ALA A 104 3.75 -5.17 -12.37
N ARG A 105 2.50 -5.62 -12.41
CA ARG A 105 1.35 -4.89 -11.82
C ARG A 105 1.45 -4.82 -10.30
N LEU A 106 1.86 -5.90 -9.65
CA LEU A 106 2.07 -5.93 -8.20
C LEU A 106 3.23 -5.02 -7.77
N GLU A 107 4.32 -4.96 -8.56
CA GLU A 107 5.40 -4.01 -8.32
C GLU A 107 4.89 -2.57 -8.32
N GLU A 108 4.13 -2.19 -9.36
CA GLU A 108 3.59 -0.85 -9.50
C GLU A 108 2.72 -0.45 -8.30
N VAL A 109 1.79 -1.34 -7.91
CA VAL A 109 0.94 -1.13 -6.73
C VAL A 109 1.79 -0.98 -5.47
N LEU A 110 2.68 -1.92 -5.18
CA LEU A 110 3.46 -1.90 -3.94
C LEU A 110 4.36 -0.67 -3.87
N ARG A 111 5.05 -0.32 -4.95
CA ARG A 111 5.91 0.87 -5.01
C ARG A 111 5.11 2.15 -4.85
N GLY A 112 3.96 2.27 -5.49
CA GLY A 112 3.07 3.43 -5.32
C GLY A 112 2.66 3.61 -3.86
N ARG A 113 2.30 2.52 -3.18
CA ARG A 113 1.83 2.55 -1.79
C ARG A 113 2.97 2.80 -0.80
N PHE A 114 4.16 2.25 -1.02
CA PHE A 114 5.35 2.64 -0.26
C PHE A 114 5.69 4.12 -0.48
N GLY A 115 5.58 4.61 -1.72
CA GLY A 115 5.81 6.01 -2.06
C GLY A 115 4.87 6.95 -1.31
N GLU A 116 3.58 6.65 -1.25
CA GLU A 116 2.61 7.42 -0.47
C GLU A 116 2.98 7.50 1.02
N VAL A 117 3.37 6.39 1.63
CA VAL A 117 3.80 6.35 3.04
C VAL A 117 5.04 7.23 3.27
N VAL A 118 6.04 7.13 2.39
CA VAL A 118 7.26 7.96 2.45
C VAL A 118 6.93 9.44 2.25
N ARG A 119 6.06 9.75 1.28
CA ARG A 119 5.62 11.12 1.00
C ARG A 119 4.90 11.73 2.20
N THR A 120 4.02 10.97 2.85
CA THR A 120 3.39 11.40 4.10
C THR A 120 4.45 11.68 5.17
N ALA A 121 5.39 10.76 5.38
CA ALA A 121 6.47 10.94 6.35
C ALA A 121 7.27 12.22 6.10
N ALA A 122 7.70 12.45 4.85
CA ALA A 122 8.49 13.61 4.47
C ALA A 122 7.71 14.91 4.61
N SER A 123 6.43 14.93 4.21
CA SER A 123 5.57 16.10 4.34
C SER A 123 5.41 16.53 5.80
N TYR A 124 5.08 15.58 6.69
CA TYR A 124 4.91 15.88 8.11
C TYR A 124 6.24 16.22 8.79
N LEU A 125 7.35 15.59 8.40
CA LEU A 125 8.66 15.95 8.92
C LEU A 125 9.07 17.39 8.57
N LEU A 126 8.71 17.87 7.37
CA LEU A 126 9.05 19.24 6.92
C LEU A 126 8.13 20.32 7.51
N SER A 127 6.92 19.96 7.92
CA SER A 127 5.88 20.90 8.36
C SER A 127 5.55 20.83 9.85
N HIS A 128 5.90 19.72 10.52
CA HIS A 128 5.63 19.43 11.92
C HIS A 128 6.90 18.86 12.58
N ASP A 129 6.74 18.08 13.65
CA ASP A 129 7.83 17.40 14.33
C ASP A 129 7.97 15.93 13.90
N ARG A 130 9.05 15.31 14.40
CA ARG A 130 9.41 13.92 14.15
C ARG A 130 8.34 12.94 14.64
N ASP A 131 7.77 13.16 15.81
CA ASP A 131 6.81 12.24 16.43
C ASP A 131 5.50 12.23 15.65
N THR A 132 5.06 13.40 15.21
CA THR A 132 3.91 13.57 14.31
C THR A 132 4.15 12.85 12.99
N ALA A 133 5.34 12.99 12.40
CA ALA A 133 5.69 12.28 11.17
C ALA A 133 5.61 10.75 11.35
N ILE A 134 6.12 10.21 12.46
CA ILE A 134 6.05 8.77 12.79
C ILE A 134 4.58 8.31 12.95
N GLN A 135 3.76 9.08 13.66
CA GLN A 135 2.33 8.77 13.84
C GLN A 135 1.60 8.76 12.49
N MET A 136 1.88 9.74 11.62
CA MET A 136 1.25 9.83 10.32
C MET A 136 1.72 8.73 9.35
N VAL A 137 2.93 8.20 9.51
CA VAL A 137 3.36 6.98 8.82
C VAL A 137 2.46 5.80 9.18
N ALA A 138 2.10 5.62 10.45
CA ALA A 138 1.22 4.51 10.85
C ALA A 138 -0.19 4.66 10.23
N VAL A 139 -0.71 5.88 10.16
CA VAL A 139 -2.00 6.18 9.50
C VAL A 139 -1.93 5.87 8.00
N ALA A 140 -0.93 6.42 7.30
CA ALA A 140 -0.72 6.19 5.88
C ALA A 140 -0.52 4.70 5.57
N THR A 141 0.23 3.99 6.42
CA THR A 141 0.47 2.55 6.29
C THR A 141 -0.83 1.75 6.38
N THR A 142 -1.72 2.12 7.30
CA THR A 142 -3.01 1.43 7.46
C THR A 142 -3.89 1.63 6.22
N MET A 143 -3.91 2.84 5.66
CA MET A 143 -4.64 3.13 4.43
C MET A 143 -4.04 2.39 3.23
N ALA A 144 -2.72 2.45 3.08
CA ALA A 144 -1.97 1.73 2.06
C ALA A 144 -2.25 0.22 2.10
N GLY A 145 -2.25 -0.39 3.30
CA GLY A 145 -2.55 -1.82 3.47
C GLY A 145 -3.95 -2.20 2.97
N ARG A 146 -4.96 -1.35 3.18
CA ARG A 146 -6.32 -1.59 2.66
C ARG A 146 -6.37 -1.55 1.14
N VAL A 147 -5.71 -0.57 0.53
CA VAL A 147 -5.67 -0.42 -0.93
C VAL A 147 -4.90 -1.56 -1.57
N VAL A 148 -3.73 -1.93 -1.03
CA VAL A 148 -2.96 -3.10 -1.50
C VAL A 148 -3.81 -4.36 -1.47
N ARG A 149 -4.59 -4.57 -0.41
CA ARG A 149 -5.46 -5.75 -0.33
C ARG A 149 -6.51 -5.77 -1.45
N ALA A 150 -7.10 -4.63 -1.79
CA ALA A 150 -8.06 -4.54 -2.89
C ALA A 150 -7.36 -4.75 -4.24
N ASP A 151 -6.34 -3.95 -4.54
CA ASP A 151 -5.64 -3.95 -5.83
C ASP A 151 -4.99 -5.32 -6.14
N VAL A 152 -4.41 -5.98 -5.13
CA VAL A 152 -3.80 -7.32 -5.30
C VAL A 152 -4.86 -8.35 -5.65
N ALA A 153 -6.02 -8.33 -5.00
CA ALA A 153 -7.09 -9.27 -5.28
C ALA A 153 -7.55 -9.14 -6.75
N ASP A 154 -7.75 -7.90 -7.20
CA ASP A 154 -8.15 -7.61 -8.58
C ASP A 154 -7.08 -8.03 -9.61
N ILE A 155 -5.80 -7.82 -9.32
CA ILE A 155 -4.69 -8.24 -10.18
C ILE A 155 -4.68 -9.76 -10.33
N LEU A 156 -4.84 -10.51 -9.23
CA LEU A 156 -4.76 -11.97 -9.24
C LEU A 156 -5.99 -12.60 -9.91
N ILE A 157 -7.19 -12.05 -9.69
CA ILE A 157 -8.41 -12.48 -10.39
C ILE A 157 -8.24 -12.29 -11.90
N ALA A 158 -7.72 -11.14 -12.34
CA ALA A 158 -7.51 -10.84 -13.75
C ALA A 158 -6.39 -11.66 -14.40
N ALA A 159 -5.44 -12.17 -13.62
CA ALA A 159 -4.31 -12.97 -14.10
C ALA A 159 -4.65 -14.47 -14.25
N ARG A 160 -5.89 -14.87 -13.92
CA ARG A 160 -6.31 -16.26 -13.98
C ARG A 160 -6.94 -16.56 -15.34
N PRO A 161 -6.60 -17.69 -15.98
CA PRO A 161 -7.25 -18.08 -17.23
C PRO A 161 -8.75 -18.28 -16.97
N VAL A 162 -9.59 -17.64 -17.80
CA VAL A 162 -11.03 -17.95 -17.85
C VAL A 162 -11.10 -19.41 -18.26
N ALA A 163 -11.62 -20.27 -17.38
CA ALA A 163 -11.93 -21.63 -17.77
C ALA A 163 -12.91 -21.53 -18.94
N SER A 164 -12.47 -21.92 -20.13
CA SER A 164 -13.35 -22.12 -21.28
C SER A 164 -14.41 -23.12 -20.83
N GLU A 165 -15.64 -22.65 -20.61
CA GLU A 165 -16.80 -23.52 -20.45
C GLU A 165 -16.97 -24.30 -21.76
N GLU A 166 -16.68 -25.60 -21.72
CA GLU A 166 -17.12 -26.58 -22.73
C GLU A 166 -18.59 -26.97 -22.52
#